data_AF-A0A060W1A6-F1
#
_entry.id   AF-A0A060W1A6-F1
#
_cell.length_a   1.000
_cell.length_b   1.000
_cell.length_c   1.000
_cell.angle_alpha   90.00
_cell.angle_beta   90.00
_cell.angle_gamma   90.00
#
_symmetry.space_group_name_H-M   'P 1'
#
loop_
_entity.id
_entity.type
_entity.pdbx_description
1 polymer ?
#
loop_
_entity_poly.entity_id
_entity_poly.type
_entity_poly.pdbx_seq_one_letter_code
_entity_poly.pdbx_strand_id
1 'polypeptide(L)'
;MLKAWQDDEQKADAFTQVSEVGYLDEEIVCLHSEIVELQRSPFARRQADIMEQLEEKAIELYKQLKAKCKSPDPPHGYSDSSEMVKTIVQTVQNQDRILRDLYTHLSKILECKCRIVALFPKLEGAVESIKAAEAAVMTMQMKRQREFWHLLKIACAQNGSHNSLTPSSDASSPPPLTMNPLRHTHSESVCHLLDENQRYLSQLTSLLQEASQDKTCNIMDQDWSWTQYGSVVDQTLETLDTHTHYMSCLSEK
;
A
#
# COMPACT_ATOMS: atom_id res chain seq x y z
N MET A 1 -29.71 -26.05 -9.19
CA MET A 1 -28.78 -25.17 -9.93
C MET A 1 -29.21 -23.71 -9.79
N LEU A 2 -30.41 -23.32 -10.25
CA LEU A 2 -30.92 -21.94 -10.11
C LEU A 2 -30.82 -21.37 -8.69
N LYS A 3 -31.31 -22.10 -7.68
CA LYS A 3 -31.20 -21.67 -6.27
C LYS A 3 -29.75 -21.48 -5.81
N ALA A 4 -28.86 -22.40 -6.16
CA ALA A 4 -27.44 -22.30 -5.79
C ALA A 4 -26.75 -21.10 -6.45
N TRP A 5 -27.14 -20.74 -7.69
CA TRP A 5 -26.62 -19.54 -8.35
C TRP A 5 -27.14 -18.25 -7.73
N GLN A 6 -28.38 -18.26 -7.24
CA GLN A 6 -28.96 -17.14 -6.52
C GLN A 6 -28.32 -16.98 -5.12
N ASP A 7 -28.04 -18.08 -4.44
CA ASP A 7 -27.29 -18.07 -3.18
C ASP A 7 -25.85 -17.55 -3.41
N ASP A 8 -25.21 -17.94 -4.52
CA ASP A 8 -23.89 -17.45 -4.92
C ASP A 8 -23.92 -15.94 -5.25
N GLU A 9 -24.96 -15.45 -5.91
CA GLU A 9 -25.17 -14.01 -6.19
C GLU A 9 -25.28 -13.20 -4.89
N GLN A 10 -26.15 -13.62 -3.97
CA GLN A 10 -26.32 -12.95 -2.67
C GLN A 10 -25.02 -12.94 -1.85
N LYS A 11 -24.24 -14.03 -1.92
CA LYS A 11 -22.96 -14.12 -1.25
C LYS A 11 -21.93 -13.16 -1.86
N ALA A 12 -21.94 -12.98 -3.18
CA ALA A 12 -21.09 -12.01 -3.86
C ALA A 12 -21.43 -10.56 -3.44
N ASP A 13 -22.71 -10.23 -3.36
CA ASP A 13 -23.18 -8.91 -2.89
C ASP A 13 -22.72 -8.62 -1.45
N ALA A 14 -22.72 -9.63 -0.58
CA ALA A 14 -22.23 -9.51 0.79
C ALA A 14 -20.73 -9.17 0.86
N PHE A 15 -19.92 -9.68 -0.07
CA PHE A 15 -18.48 -9.36 -0.11
C PHE A 15 -18.21 -7.88 -0.42
N THR A 16 -19.07 -7.23 -1.21
CA THR A 16 -18.97 -5.80 -1.50
C THR A 16 -19.15 -4.95 -0.25
N GLN A 17 -20.04 -5.36 0.67
CA GLN A 17 -20.22 -4.68 1.96
C GLN A 17 -19.09 -4.95 2.95
N VAL A 18 -18.56 -6.18 2.99
CA VAL A 18 -17.45 -6.56 3.89
C VAL A 18 -16.12 -5.93 3.47
N SER A 19 -15.98 -5.55 2.20
CA SER A 19 -14.78 -4.90 1.64
C SER A 19 -14.83 -3.38 1.75
N GLU A 20 -15.70 -2.81 2.57
CA GLU A 20 -15.78 -1.35 2.77
C GLU A 20 -14.54 -0.86 3.55
N VAL A 21 -13.48 -0.51 2.80
CA VAL A 21 -12.20 0.00 3.32
C VAL A 21 -12.22 1.52 3.54
N GLY A 22 -13.31 2.21 3.17
CA GLY A 22 -13.40 3.67 3.21
C GLY A 22 -13.07 4.29 4.57
N TYR A 23 -13.47 3.64 5.66
CA TYR A 23 -13.16 4.11 7.01
C TYR A 23 -11.65 4.09 7.32
N LEU A 24 -10.89 3.13 6.77
CA LEU A 24 -9.43 3.08 6.94
C LEU A 24 -8.75 4.19 6.14
N ASP A 25 -9.25 4.48 4.93
CA ASP A 25 -8.73 5.58 4.11
C ASP A 25 -8.94 6.93 4.81
N GLU A 26 -10.15 7.17 5.35
CA GLU A 26 -10.44 8.36 6.16
C GLU A 26 -9.52 8.48 7.39
N GLU A 27 -9.32 7.37 8.12
CA GLU A 27 -8.44 7.33 9.30
C GLU A 27 -6.98 7.62 8.91
N ILE A 28 -6.50 7.08 7.77
CA ILE A 28 -5.16 7.31 7.24
C ILE A 28 -4.99 8.76 6.80
N VAL A 29 -5.94 9.32 6.04
CA VAL A 29 -5.89 10.71 5.57
C VAL A 29 -5.89 11.69 6.74
N CYS A 30 -6.74 11.45 7.74
CA CYS A 30 -6.78 12.26 8.97
C CYS A 30 -5.45 12.18 9.74
N LEU A 31 -4.89 10.98 9.91
CA LEU A 31 -3.60 10.83 10.59
C LEU A 31 -2.45 11.47 9.79
N HIS A 32 -2.49 11.36 8.47
CA HIS A 32 -1.49 11.96 7.59
C HIS A 32 -1.52 13.48 7.66
N SER A 33 -2.71 14.12 7.67
CA SER A 33 -2.81 15.57 7.82
C SER A 33 -2.24 16.05 9.16
N GLU A 34 -2.54 15.36 10.26
CA GLU A 34 -1.95 15.66 11.58
C GLU A 34 -0.42 15.57 11.57
N ILE A 35 0.16 14.55 10.93
CA ILE A 35 1.62 14.40 10.82
C ILE A 35 2.23 15.55 10.02
N VAL A 36 1.61 15.92 8.89
CA VAL A 36 2.09 17.04 8.06
C VAL A 36 2.03 18.36 8.83
N GLU A 37 0.98 18.60 9.60
CA GLU A 37 0.87 19.77 10.47
C GLU A 37 1.95 19.79 11.55
N LEU A 38 2.23 18.65 12.19
CA LEU A 38 3.32 18.51 13.16
C LEU A 38 4.69 18.82 12.55
N GLN A 39 4.96 18.31 11.34
CA GLN A 39 6.22 18.55 10.62
C GLN A 39 6.38 20.01 10.19
N ARG A 40 5.28 20.74 9.94
CA ARG A 40 5.31 22.17 9.61
C ARG A 40 5.52 23.08 10.82
N SER A 41 5.43 22.55 12.04
CA SER A 41 5.57 23.36 13.25
C SER A 41 6.99 23.96 13.37
N PRO A 42 7.16 25.29 13.58
CA PRO A 42 8.46 25.96 13.64
C PRO A 42 9.21 25.74 14.97
N PHE A 43 8.83 24.71 15.72
CA PHE A 43 9.02 24.59 17.16
C PHE A 43 10.48 24.57 17.61
N ALA A 44 11.35 23.89 16.85
CA ALA A 44 12.78 23.83 17.16
C ALA A 44 13.57 25.05 16.66
N ARG A 45 13.16 25.66 15.54
CA ARG A 45 13.99 26.65 14.83
C ARG A 45 13.99 28.03 15.48
N ARG A 46 12.86 28.54 15.95
CA ARG A 46 12.81 29.90 16.54
C ARG A 46 13.33 29.98 17.98
N GLN A 47 13.58 28.83 18.60
CA GLN A 47 13.82 28.72 20.03
C GLN A 47 15.31 28.57 20.36
N ALA A 48 16.12 28.07 19.42
CA ALA A 48 17.57 28.06 19.51
C ALA A 48 18.12 29.48 19.69
N ASP A 49 17.58 30.45 18.92
CA ASP A 49 18.02 31.85 18.90
C ASP A 49 17.99 32.54 20.27
N ILE A 50 16.97 32.26 21.11
CA ILE A 50 16.83 32.91 22.43
C ILE A 50 17.86 32.35 23.41
N MET A 51 18.13 31.04 23.34
CA MET A 51 19.08 30.40 24.25
C MET A 51 20.52 30.79 23.93
N GLU A 52 20.83 30.91 22.64
CA GLU A 52 22.11 31.42 22.14
C GLU A 52 22.35 32.88 22.59
N GLN A 53 21.34 33.74 22.53
CA GLN A 53 21.44 35.12 23.04
C GLN A 53 21.73 35.20 24.55
N LEU A 54 21.14 34.31 25.36
CA LEU A 54 21.39 34.26 26.79
C LEU A 54 22.81 33.76 27.10
N GLU A 55 23.32 32.81 26.31
CA GLU A 55 24.70 32.35 26.38
C GLU A 55 25.67 33.50 26.03
N GLU A 56 25.48 34.18 24.91
CA GLU A 56 26.30 35.32 24.49
C GLU A 56 26.34 36.41 25.57
N LYS A 57 25.19 36.72 26.17
CA LYS A 57 25.10 37.69 27.27
C LYS A 57 25.93 37.24 28.49
N ALA A 58 25.87 35.97 28.86
CA ALA A 58 26.64 35.43 29.98
C ALA A 58 28.16 35.48 29.70
N ILE A 59 28.57 35.14 28.48
CA ILE A 59 29.96 35.24 28.02
C ILE A 59 30.46 36.68 28.13
N GLU A 60 29.66 37.66 27.69
CA GLU A 60 30.04 39.07 27.71
C GLU A 60 30.16 39.62 29.14
N LEU A 61 29.21 39.29 30.03
CA LEU A 61 29.29 39.63 31.45
C LEU A 61 30.56 39.05 32.11
N TYR A 62 30.93 37.81 31.76
CA TYR A 62 32.15 37.20 32.27
C TYR A 62 33.43 37.89 31.75
N LYS A 63 33.47 38.26 30.46
CA LYS A 63 34.59 39.03 29.89
C LYS A 63 34.76 40.37 30.61
N GLN A 64 33.66 41.07 30.88
CA GLN A 64 33.67 42.34 31.61
C GLN A 64 34.20 42.18 33.04
N LEU A 65 33.77 41.13 33.75
CA LEU A 65 34.27 40.80 35.08
C LEU A 65 35.78 40.54 35.06
N LYS A 66 36.24 39.72 34.11
CA LYS A 66 37.66 39.39 33.94
C LYS A 66 38.51 40.62 33.60
N ALA A 67 37.98 41.56 32.83
CA ALA A 67 38.65 42.83 32.52
C ALA A 67 38.77 43.73 33.75
N LYS A 68 37.69 43.85 34.54
CA LYS A 68 37.68 44.61 35.81
C LYS A 68 38.67 44.06 36.84
N CYS A 69 38.84 42.74 36.94
CA CYS A 69 39.83 42.14 37.84
C CYS A 69 41.30 42.43 37.45
N LYS A 70 41.57 42.88 36.22
CA LYS A 70 42.92 43.19 35.72
C LYS A 70 43.29 44.68 35.83
N SER A 71 42.38 45.55 36.23
CA SER A 71 42.66 46.99 36.34
C SER A 71 43.48 47.33 37.60
N PRO A 72 44.39 48.32 37.57
CA PRO A 72 45.29 48.62 38.69
C PRO A 72 44.64 49.32 39.90
N ASP A 73 43.36 49.66 39.84
CA ASP A 73 42.67 50.41 40.91
C ASP A 73 42.45 49.56 42.17
N PRO A 74 42.50 50.16 43.38
CA PRO A 74 42.35 49.42 44.64
C PRO A 74 41.01 48.69 44.69
N PRO A 75 40.94 47.49 45.29
CA PRO A 75 39.77 46.61 45.23
C PRO A 75 38.62 47.25 45.99
N HIS A 76 37.82 48.06 45.30
CA HIS A 76 36.58 48.59 45.84
C HIS A 76 35.57 47.45 45.88
N GLY A 77 35.07 47.21 47.09
CA GLY A 77 34.31 46.03 47.47
C GLY A 77 33.10 45.74 46.59
N TYR A 78 32.73 44.46 46.58
CA TYR A 78 31.46 43.92 46.09
C TYR A 78 31.00 44.47 44.73
N SER A 79 31.38 43.80 43.64
CA SER A 79 30.76 44.05 42.34
C SER A 79 29.32 43.54 42.33
N ASP A 80 28.40 44.40 41.89
CA ASP A 80 27.00 44.04 41.67
C ASP A 80 26.91 42.86 40.68
N SER A 81 26.34 41.76 41.16
CA SER A 81 26.15 40.52 40.40
C SER A 81 24.72 40.36 39.87
N SER A 82 23.86 41.38 40.03
CA SER A 82 22.44 41.35 39.68
C SER A 82 22.18 40.92 38.24
N GLU A 83 22.92 41.46 37.27
CA GLU A 83 22.76 41.11 35.85
C GLU A 83 23.21 39.68 35.51
N MET A 84 24.23 39.16 36.21
CA MET A 84 24.63 37.75 36.08
C MET A 84 23.54 36.83 36.63
N VAL A 85 23.05 37.13 37.84
CA VAL A 85 21.95 36.37 38.47
C VAL A 85 20.70 36.42 37.60
N LYS A 86 20.35 37.58 37.05
CA LYS A 86 19.21 37.75 36.14
C LYS A 86 19.36 36.91 34.87
N THR A 87 20.55 36.89 34.28
CA THR A 87 20.83 36.07 33.08
C THR A 87 20.69 34.59 33.41
N ILE A 88 21.22 34.12 34.54
CA ILE A 88 21.07 32.73 35.00
C ILE A 88 19.59 32.36 35.19
N VAL A 89 18.83 33.21 35.89
CA VAL A 89 17.40 32.97 36.13
C VAL A 89 16.63 32.91 34.80
N GLN A 90 16.92 33.81 33.85
CA GLN A 90 16.32 33.80 32.52
C GLN A 90 16.65 32.52 31.74
N THR A 91 17.89 32.03 31.81
CA THR A 91 18.30 30.78 31.17
C THR A 91 17.53 29.59 31.72
N VAL A 92 17.42 29.45 33.04
CA VAL A 92 16.69 28.35 33.68
C VAL A 92 15.20 28.40 33.30
N GLN A 93 14.57 29.57 33.37
CA GLN A 93 13.16 29.74 32.98
C GLN A 93 12.90 29.44 31.51
N ASN A 94 13.82 29.86 30.63
CA ASN A 94 13.73 29.57 29.21
C ASN A 94 13.91 28.06 28.96
N GLN A 95 14.88 27.42 29.60
CA GLN A 95 15.10 25.98 29.52
C GLN A 95 13.86 25.19 29.94
N ASP A 96 13.24 25.53 31.07
CA ASP A 96 12.00 24.87 31.54
C ASP A 96 10.85 25.02 30.54
N ARG A 97 10.74 26.20 29.91
CA ARG A 97 9.77 26.43 28.84
C ARG A 97 10.06 25.51 27.65
N ILE A 98 11.29 25.51 27.15
CA ILE A 98 11.73 24.71 25.99
C ILE A 98 11.50 23.23 26.24
N LEU A 99 11.87 22.72 27.42
CA LEU A 99 11.72 21.32 27.76
C LEU A 99 10.24 20.91 27.74
N ARG A 100 9.37 21.70 28.38
CA ARG A 100 7.92 21.42 28.39
C ARG A 100 7.34 21.40 26.98
N ASP A 101 7.72 22.39 26.21
CA ASP A 101 7.37 22.57 24.81
C ASP A 101 7.83 21.33 23.99
N LEU A 102 9.10 20.93 24.12
CA LEU A 102 9.69 19.79 23.43
C LEU A 102 8.98 18.49 23.78
N TYR A 103 8.72 18.24 25.07
CA TYR A 103 7.98 17.07 25.51
C TYR A 103 6.56 17.06 24.94
N THR A 104 5.88 18.21 24.88
CA THR A 104 4.55 18.31 24.27
C THR A 104 4.58 17.92 22.79
N HIS A 105 5.59 18.38 22.04
CA HIS A 105 5.79 18.01 20.64
C HIS A 105 6.10 16.52 20.47
N LEU A 106 7.03 15.99 21.27
CA LEU A 106 7.39 14.58 21.26
C LEU A 106 6.19 13.69 21.62
N SER A 107 5.36 14.08 22.59
CA SER A 107 4.14 13.36 22.95
C SER A 107 3.20 13.21 21.75
N LYS A 108 2.98 14.28 20.98
CA LYS A 108 2.14 14.23 19.76
C LYS A 108 2.75 13.33 18.68
N ILE A 109 4.07 13.41 18.47
CA ILE A 109 4.78 12.54 17.52
C ILE A 109 4.62 11.07 17.90
N LEU A 110 4.78 10.75 19.20
CA LEU A 110 4.61 9.39 19.71
C LEU A 110 3.17 8.91 19.56
N GLU A 111 2.18 9.78 19.81
CA GLU A 111 0.76 9.47 19.60
C GLU A 111 0.46 9.13 18.14
N CYS A 112 0.92 9.96 17.19
CA CYS A 112 0.79 9.66 15.76
C CYS A 112 1.46 8.32 15.41
N LYS A 113 2.67 8.05 15.93
CA LYS A 113 3.37 6.78 15.72
C LYS A 113 2.57 5.59 16.25
N CYS A 114 2.00 5.69 17.45
CA CYS A 114 1.15 4.65 18.02
C CYS A 114 -0.11 4.42 17.16
N ARG A 115 -0.74 5.48 16.65
CA ARG A 115 -1.87 5.36 15.72
C ARG A 115 -1.50 4.66 14.41
N ILE A 116 -0.34 4.99 13.83
CA ILE A 116 0.20 4.26 12.66
C ILE A 116 0.35 2.77 12.97
N VAL A 117 0.99 2.43 14.10
CA VAL A 117 1.19 1.04 14.51
C VAL A 117 -0.15 0.30 14.68
N ALA A 118 -1.17 0.97 15.21
CA ALA A 118 -2.51 0.40 15.38
C ALA A 118 -3.30 0.24 14.07
N LEU A 119 -2.94 0.98 13.00
CA LEU A 119 -3.56 0.87 11.68
C LEU A 119 -3.11 -0.38 10.92
N PHE A 120 -1.84 -0.80 11.07
CA PHE A 120 -1.30 -1.97 10.37
C PHE A 120 -2.15 -3.24 10.48
N PRO A 121 -2.52 -3.74 11.67
CA PRO A 121 -3.32 -4.96 11.77
C PRO A 121 -4.71 -4.81 11.16
N LYS A 122 -5.28 -3.60 11.15
CA LYS A 122 -6.58 -3.34 10.49
C LYS A 122 -6.44 -3.43 8.96
N LEU A 123 -5.37 -2.84 8.41
CA LEU A 123 -5.05 -2.91 6.98
C LEU A 123 -4.78 -4.35 6.54
N GLU A 124 -3.97 -5.10 7.29
CA GLU A 124 -3.71 -6.51 7.04
C GLU A 124 -5.00 -7.33 7.04
N GLY A 125 -5.88 -7.10 8.04
CA GLY A 125 -7.19 -7.75 8.10
C GLY A 125 -8.09 -7.42 6.90
N ALA A 126 -8.11 -6.15 6.46
CA ALA A 126 -8.86 -5.73 5.27
C ALA A 126 -8.32 -6.40 3.99
N VAL A 127 -7.00 -6.41 3.81
CA VAL A 127 -6.35 -7.07 2.67
C VAL A 127 -6.66 -8.57 2.65
N GLU A 128 -6.59 -9.25 3.79
CA GLU A 128 -6.87 -10.68 3.86
C GLU A 128 -8.35 -10.99 3.59
N SER A 129 -9.26 -10.15 4.10
CA SER A 129 -10.69 -10.24 3.81
C SER A 129 -10.98 -10.09 2.31
N ILE A 130 -10.37 -9.10 1.64
CA ILE A 130 -10.50 -8.87 0.20
C ILE A 130 -9.99 -10.08 -0.59
N LYS A 131 -8.81 -10.61 -0.24
CA LYS A 131 -8.24 -11.80 -0.90
C LYS A 131 -9.15 -13.03 -0.73
N ALA A 132 -9.72 -13.23 0.46
CA ALA A 132 -10.63 -14.33 0.71
C ALA A 132 -11.93 -14.19 -0.12
N ALA A 133 -12.48 -12.98 -0.21
CA ALA A 133 -13.63 -12.67 -1.05
C ALA A 133 -13.32 -12.89 -2.53
N GLU A 134 -12.18 -12.42 -3.02
CA GLU A 134 -11.71 -12.63 -4.40
C GLU A 134 -11.64 -14.14 -4.72
N ALA A 135 -10.98 -14.93 -3.88
CA ALA A 135 -10.84 -16.37 -4.07
C ALA A 135 -12.20 -17.09 -4.08
N ALA A 136 -13.13 -16.67 -3.23
CA ALA A 136 -14.48 -17.20 -3.19
C ALA A 136 -15.25 -16.90 -4.49
N VAL A 137 -15.22 -15.65 -4.96
CA VAL A 137 -15.85 -15.22 -6.22
C VAL A 137 -15.27 -15.99 -7.39
N MET A 138 -13.94 -16.14 -7.47
CA MET A 138 -13.28 -16.92 -8.52
C MET A 138 -13.74 -18.38 -8.53
N THR A 139 -13.87 -18.98 -7.35
CA THR A 139 -14.35 -20.37 -7.20
C THR A 139 -15.81 -20.52 -7.64
N MET A 140 -16.68 -19.59 -7.23
CA MET A 140 -18.11 -19.57 -7.59
C MET A 140 -18.29 -19.38 -9.09
N GLN A 141 -17.53 -18.47 -9.71
CA GLN A 141 -17.56 -18.25 -11.15
C GLN A 141 -17.10 -19.49 -11.91
N MET A 142 -16.02 -20.14 -11.50
CA MET A 142 -15.52 -21.37 -12.14
C MET A 142 -16.50 -22.54 -11.99
N LYS A 143 -17.21 -22.64 -10.86
CA LYS A 143 -18.28 -23.62 -10.65
C LYS A 143 -19.45 -23.34 -11.59
N ARG A 144 -19.94 -22.10 -11.68
CA ARG A 144 -21.03 -21.71 -12.57
C ARG A 144 -20.73 -22.03 -14.03
N GLN A 145 -19.52 -21.73 -14.50
CA GLN A 145 -19.07 -22.06 -15.86
C GLN A 145 -19.09 -23.58 -16.14
N ARG A 146 -18.61 -24.39 -15.20
CA ARG A 146 -18.63 -25.87 -15.32
C ARG A 146 -20.04 -26.44 -15.35
N GLU A 147 -20.94 -25.86 -14.56
CA GLU A 147 -22.35 -26.26 -14.51
C GLU A 147 -23.09 -25.89 -15.80
N PHE A 148 -22.83 -24.72 -16.36
CA PHE A 148 -23.37 -24.31 -17.66
C PHE A 148 -22.94 -25.27 -18.78
N TRP A 149 -21.65 -25.63 -18.84
CA TRP A 149 -21.15 -26.63 -19.79
C TRP A 149 -21.76 -28.01 -19.60
N HIS A 150 -22.07 -28.41 -18.36
CA HIS A 150 -22.77 -29.67 -18.10
C HIS A 150 -24.20 -29.64 -18.64
N LEU A 151 -24.94 -28.55 -18.44
CA LEU A 151 -26.29 -28.40 -18.99
C LEU A 151 -26.28 -28.50 -20.51
N LEU A 152 -25.31 -27.86 -21.17
CA LEU A 152 -25.19 -27.93 -22.62
C LEU A 152 -24.94 -29.37 -23.10
N LYS A 153 -24.02 -30.10 -22.44
CA LYS A 153 -23.77 -31.52 -22.75
C LYS A 153 -25.03 -32.37 -22.62
N ILE A 154 -25.84 -32.14 -21.58
CA ILE A 154 -27.11 -32.84 -21.39
C ILE A 154 -28.09 -32.52 -22.53
N ALA A 155 -28.24 -31.25 -22.89
CA ALA A 155 -29.14 -30.83 -23.97
C ALA A 155 -28.74 -31.43 -25.33
N CYS A 156 -27.45 -31.47 -25.65
CA CYS A 156 -26.93 -32.09 -26.87
C CYS A 156 -27.20 -33.60 -26.92
N ALA A 157 -27.01 -34.31 -25.79
CA ALA A 157 -27.26 -35.76 -25.72
C ALA A 157 -28.75 -36.11 -25.89
N GLN A 158 -29.65 -35.28 -25.35
CA GLN A 158 -31.10 -35.48 -25.49
C GLN A 158 -31.60 -35.26 -26.92
N ASN A 159 -31.03 -34.29 -27.67
CA ASN A 159 -31.36 -34.07 -29.08
C ASN A 159 -30.85 -35.19 -30.01
N GLY A 160 -29.75 -35.85 -29.67
CA GLY A 160 -29.21 -36.97 -30.46
C GLY A 160 -30.06 -38.25 -30.40
N SER A 161 -30.84 -38.44 -29.32
CA SER A 161 -31.66 -39.65 -29.13
C SER A 161 -33.03 -39.59 -29.82
N HIS A 162 -33.52 -38.41 -30.20
CA HIS A 162 -34.84 -38.28 -30.85
C HIS A 162 -34.82 -38.52 -32.37
N ASN A 163 -33.65 -38.71 -32.99
CA ASN A 163 -33.52 -38.90 -34.44
C ASN A 163 -33.30 -40.36 -34.88
N SER A 164 -33.51 -41.34 -34.00
CA SER A 164 -33.33 -42.76 -34.33
C SER A 164 -34.57 -43.60 -33.98
N LEU A 165 -35.67 -43.33 -34.67
CA LEU A 165 -36.83 -44.22 -34.72
C LEU A 165 -37.40 -44.28 -36.15
N THR A 166 -36.66 -44.93 -37.05
CA THR A 166 -37.25 -45.64 -38.20
C THR A 166 -36.48 -46.96 -38.39
N PRO A 167 -36.99 -48.10 -37.89
CA PRO A 167 -36.50 -49.39 -38.32
C PRO A 167 -37.31 -49.81 -39.55
N SER A 168 -36.80 -49.55 -40.76
CA SER A 168 -37.27 -50.25 -41.95
C SER A 168 -36.19 -51.24 -42.36
N SER A 169 -36.50 -52.51 -42.08
CA SER A 169 -35.76 -53.68 -42.49
C SER A 169 -35.74 -53.82 -44.01
N ASP A 170 -34.67 -54.47 -44.48
CA ASP A 170 -34.55 -55.30 -45.68
C ASP A 170 -33.90 -54.71 -46.96
N ALA A 171 -33.06 -55.59 -47.51
CA ALA A 171 -32.59 -55.74 -48.89
C ALA A 171 -31.29 -55.00 -49.33
N SER A 172 -30.18 -55.72 -49.15
CA SER A 172 -29.15 -56.01 -50.16
C SER A 172 -29.10 -55.15 -51.44
N SER A 173 -28.15 -54.20 -51.51
CA SER A 173 -27.27 -53.88 -52.66
C SER A 173 -26.52 -52.54 -52.42
N PRO A 174 -25.28 -52.35 -52.92
CA PRO A 174 -24.58 -51.06 -52.83
C PRO A 174 -25.02 -50.13 -53.98
N PRO A 175 -25.40 -48.87 -53.74
CA PRO A 175 -25.63 -47.94 -54.83
C PRO A 175 -24.33 -47.24 -55.27
N PRO A 176 -24.18 -46.89 -56.56
CA PRO A 176 -22.95 -46.38 -57.13
C PRO A 176 -22.72 -44.91 -56.77
N LEU A 177 -21.44 -44.54 -56.72
CA LEU A 177 -20.95 -43.16 -56.58
C LEU A 177 -21.56 -42.27 -57.67
N THR A 178 -22.61 -41.53 -57.31
CA THR A 178 -23.16 -40.44 -58.12
C THR A 178 -22.94 -39.16 -57.32
N MET A 179 -22.13 -38.26 -57.88
CA MET A 179 -21.81 -36.95 -57.33
C MET A 179 -23.10 -36.13 -57.18
N ASN A 180 -23.60 -36.00 -55.95
CA ASN A 180 -24.60 -35.01 -55.58
C ASN A 180 -23.92 -33.65 -55.37
N PRO A 181 -24.21 -32.60 -56.15
CA PRO A 181 -23.61 -31.27 -55.97
C PRO A 181 -24.02 -30.57 -54.66
N LEU A 182 -25.02 -31.09 -53.95
CA LEU A 182 -25.65 -30.44 -52.79
C LEU A 182 -24.91 -30.64 -51.45
N ARG A 183 -23.90 -31.53 -51.39
CA ARG A 183 -23.06 -31.69 -50.18
C ARG A 183 -21.87 -30.73 -50.11
N HIS A 184 -21.41 -30.22 -51.25
CA HIS A 184 -20.30 -29.27 -51.31
C HIS A 184 -20.71 -27.88 -50.79
N THR A 185 -21.90 -27.40 -51.13
CA THR A 185 -22.39 -26.08 -50.72
C THR A 185 -22.61 -25.97 -49.21
N HIS A 186 -23.10 -27.05 -48.58
CA HIS A 186 -23.27 -27.09 -47.12
C HIS A 186 -21.92 -27.20 -46.38
N SER A 187 -20.95 -27.90 -46.97
CA SER A 187 -19.59 -28.01 -46.43
C SER A 187 -18.84 -26.68 -46.51
N GLU A 188 -18.95 -25.94 -47.61
CA GLU A 188 -18.34 -24.62 -47.78
C GLU A 188 -18.93 -23.58 -46.81
N SER A 189 -20.25 -23.62 -46.58
CA SER A 189 -20.91 -22.78 -45.58
C SER A 189 -20.44 -23.10 -44.15
N VAL A 190 -20.24 -24.37 -43.81
CA VAL A 190 -19.71 -24.78 -42.50
C VAL A 190 -18.25 -24.38 -42.34
N CYS A 191 -17.42 -24.55 -43.37
CA CYS A 191 -16.02 -24.09 -43.36
C CYS A 191 -15.93 -22.57 -43.19
N HIS A 192 -16.77 -21.80 -43.91
CA HIS A 192 -16.84 -20.34 -43.75
C HIS A 192 -17.25 -19.93 -42.33
N LEU A 193 -18.24 -20.62 -41.73
CA LEU A 193 -18.64 -20.37 -40.35
C LEU A 193 -17.52 -20.68 -39.34
N LEU A 194 -16.76 -21.74 -39.56
CA LEU A 194 -15.62 -22.11 -38.72
C LEU A 194 -14.50 -21.06 -38.84
N ASP A 195 -14.22 -20.55 -40.03
CA ASP A 195 -13.25 -19.47 -40.25
C ASP A 195 -13.68 -18.15 -39.59
N GLU A 196 -14.98 -17.87 -39.59
CA GLU A 196 -15.55 -16.70 -38.93
C GLU A 196 -15.52 -16.84 -37.41
N ASN A 197 -15.82 -18.04 -36.89
CA ASN A 197 -15.69 -18.36 -35.47
C ASN A 197 -14.24 -18.28 -34.99
N GLN A 198 -13.29 -18.79 -35.78
CA GLN A 198 -11.87 -18.68 -35.52
C GLN A 198 -11.44 -17.20 -35.49
N ARG A 199 -11.95 -16.37 -36.40
CA ARG A 199 -11.72 -14.93 -36.40
C ARG A 199 -12.26 -14.27 -35.14
N TYR A 200 -13.49 -14.58 -34.70
CA TYR A 200 -14.03 -14.05 -33.44
C TYR A 200 -13.22 -14.49 -32.22
N LEU A 201 -12.73 -15.72 -32.22
CA LEU A 201 -11.91 -16.25 -31.13
C LEU A 201 -10.55 -15.55 -31.07
N SER A 202 -9.92 -15.30 -32.22
CA SER A 202 -8.71 -14.47 -32.32
C SER A 202 -8.97 -13.04 -31.85
N GLN A 203 -10.11 -12.45 -32.23
CA GLN A 203 -10.49 -11.09 -31.85
C GLN A 203 -10.74 -10.97 -30.34
N LEU A 204 -11.44 -11.94 -29.74
CA LEU A 204 -11.64 -12.02 -28.30
C LEU A 204 -10.32 -12.23 -27.54
N THR A 205 -9.43 -13.06 -28.08
CA THR A 205 -8.10 -13.30 -27.49
C THR A 205 -7.27 -12.02 -27.49
N SER A 206 -7.28 -11.28 -28.60
CA SER A 206 -6.63 -9.96 -28.70
C SER A 206 -7.20 -8.97 -27.67
N LEU A 207 -8.52 -8.89 -27.56
CA LEU A 207 -9.19 -7.98 -26.60
C LEU A 207 -8.89 -8.36 -25.14
N LEU A 208 -8.85 -9.66 -24.81
CA LEU A 208 -8.46 -10.12 -23.47
C LEU A 208 -7.00 -9.80 -23.16
N GLN A 209 -6.12 -9.94 -24.15
CA GLN A 209 -4.71 -9.62 -24.00
C GLN A 209 -4.50 -8.12 -23.81
N GLU A 210 -5.18 -7.29 -24.60
CA GLU A 210 -5.18 -5.83 -24.48
C GLU A 210 -5.70 -5.39 -23.12
N ALA A 211 -6.87 -5.90 -22.67
CA ALA A 211 -7.43 -5.58 -21.35
C ALA A 211 -6.53 -6.05 -20.18
N SER A 212 -5.86 -7.20 -20.32
CA SER A 212 -4.91 -7.68 -19.32
C SER A 212 -3.66 -6.79 -19.28
N GLN A 213 -3.20 -6.32 -20.44
CA GLN A 213 -2.02 -5.46 -20.57
C GLN A 213 -2.29 -4.04 -20.05
N ASP A 214 -3.48 -3.50 -20.32
CA ASP A 214 -3.98 -2.24 -19.75
C ASP A 214 -4.06 -2.29 -18.22
N LYS A 215 -4.54 -3.42 -17.66
CA LYS A 215 -4.55 -3.65 -16.21
C LYS A 215 -3.12 -3.69 -15.65
N THR A 216 -2.16 -4.23 -16.40
CA THR A 216 -0.75 -4.32 -15.98
C THR A 216 -0.05 -2.96 -16.05
N CYS A 217 -0.30 -2.15 -17.08
CA CYS A 217 0.19 -0.76 -17.18
C CYS A 217 -0.39 0.13 -16.07
N ASN A 218 -1.69 0.02 -15.80
CA ASN A 218 -2.34 0.76 -14.71
C ASN A 218 -1.81 0.33 -13.31
N ILE A 219 -1.45 -0.95 -13.14
CA ILE A 219 -0.75 -1.44 -11.94
C ILE A 219 0.70 -0.90 -11.87
N MET A 220 1.39 -0.78 -13.00
CA MET A 220 2.75 -0.19 -13.09
C MET A 220 2.75 1.32 -12.77
N ASP A 221 1.70 2.04 -13.13
CA ASP A 221 1.51 3.46 -12.77
C ASP A 221 1.19 3.66 -11.28
N GLN A 222 0.81 2.60 -10.58
CA GLN A 222 0.62 2.55 -9.12
C GLN A 222 1.81 1.91 -8.39
N ASP A 223 2.96 1.78 -9.06
CA ASP A 223 4.17 1.28 -8.43
C ASP A 223 4.69 2.31 -7.43
N TRP A 224 4.37 2.11 -6.14
CA TRP A 224 4.90 2.89 -5.02
C TRP A 224 6.37 2.53 -4.74
N SER A 225 7.16 2.19 -5.75
CA SER A 225 8.59 1.88 -5.61
C SER A 225 9.38 3.04 -4.99
N TRP A 226 8.87 4.26 -5.04
CA TRP A 226 9.39 5.42 -4.28
C TRP A 226 9.12 5.36 -2.76
N THR A 227 8.19 4.53 -2.30
CA THR A 227 7.99 4.19 -0.87
C THR A 227 8.81 2.98 -0.42
N GLN A 228 9.35 2.21 -1.37
CA GLN A 228 10.35 1.20 -1.03
C GLN A 228 11.62 1.92 -0.60
N TYR A 229 11.82 1.97 0.70
CA TYR A 229 13.10 2.27 1.33
C TYR A 229 14.06 1.11 1.00
N GLY A 230 14.49 1.01 -0.25
CA GLY A 230 15.44 0.01 -0.70
C GLY A 230 16.77 0.26 0.00
N SER A 231 17.21 -0.71 0.78
CA SER A 231 18.62 -1.15 0.83
C SER A 231 19.72 -0.11 1.10
N VAL A 232 19.42 1.01 1.78
CA VAL A 232 20.47 1.92 2.31
C VAL A 232 20.97 1.48 3.71
N VAL A 233 20.30 0.49 4.32
CA VAL A 233 20.67 0.00 5.67
C VAL A 233 21.85 -0.97 5.65
N ASP A 234 22.10 -1.71 4.56
CA ASP A 234 23.20 -2.69 4.55
C ASP A 234 24.60 -2.07 4.39
N GLN A 235 24.74 -0.83 3.89
CA GLN A 235 26.04 -0.14 3.87
C GLN A 235 26.29 0.75 5.09
N THR A 236 25.25 1.07 5.86
CA THR A 236 25.38 1.85 7.11
C THR A 236 25.53 0.97 8.35
N LEU A 237 25.11 -0.30 8.30
CA LEU A 237 25.35 -1.23 9.41
C LEU A 237 26.82 -1.69 9.50
N GLU A 238 27.51 -1.89 8.38
CA GLU A 238 28.95 -2.25 8.39
C GLU A 238 29.86 -1.10 8.86
N THR A 239 29.42 0.15 8.73
CA THR A 239 30.17 1.33 9.21
C THR A 239 29.93 1.65 10.69
N LEU A 240 28.85 1.12 11.29
CA LEU A 240 28.59 1.24 12.74
C LEU A 240 29.29 0.14 13.56
N ASP A 241 29.46 -1.07 13.02
CA ASP A 241 30.20 -2.13 13.71
C ASP A 241 31.72 -1.89 13.75
N THR A 242 32.29 -1.26 12.73
CA THR A 242 33.72 -0.89 12.72
C THR A 242 34.04 0.24 13.70
N HIS A 243 33.10 1.16 13.95
CA HIS A 243 33.33 2.26 14.89
C HIS A 243 33.12 1.86 16.35
N THR A 244 32.21 0.92 16.61
CA THR A 244 31.98 0.37 17.96
C THR A 244 33.15 -0.50 18.43
N HIS A 245 33.80 -1.24 17.51
CA HIS A 245 34.99 -2.03 17.84
C HIS A 245 36.22 -1.16 18.16
N TYR A 246 36.36 0.01 17.52
CA TYR A 246 37.47 0.94 17.78
C TYR A 246 37.37 1.63 19.15
N MET A 247 36.15 1.90 19.64
CA MET A 247 35.94 2.50 20.95
C MET A 247 36.10 1.50 22.11
N SER A 248 35.89 0.20 21.88
CA SER A 248 36.12 -0.81 22.92
C SER A 248 37.60 -1.12 23.18
N CYS A 249 38.50 -0.91 22.21
CA CYS A 249 39.94 -1.14 22.38
C CYS A 249 40.69 0.04 23.03
N LEU A 250 40.06 1.21 23.16
CA LEU A 250 40.65 2.40 23.81
C LEU A 250 40.31 2.50 25.31
N SER A 251 39.44 1.63 25.83
CA SER A 251 39.07 1.60 27.25
C SER A 251 39.84 0.56 28.09
N GLU A 252 40.80 -0.15 27.48
CA GLU A 252 41.56 -1.24 28.12
C GLU A 252 43.10 -1.03 28.13
N LYS A 253 43.55 0.23 28.14
CA LYS A 253 44.95 0.59 28.46
C LYS A 253 45.03 1.76 29.43
#